data_AF-A0A183IU93-F1
#
_entry.id   AF-A0A183IU93-F1
#
_cell.length_a   1.000
_cell.length_b   1.000
_cell.length_c   1.000
_cell.angle_alpha   90.00
_cell.angle_beta   90.00
_cell.angle_gamma   90.00
#
_symmetry.space_group_name_H-M   'P 1'
#
loop_
_entity.id
_entity.type
_entity.pdbx_description
1 polymer ?
#
loop_
_entity_poly.entity_id
_entity_poly.type
_entity_poly.pdbx_seq_one_letter_code
_entity_poly.pdbx_strand_id
1 'polypeptide(L)'
;MTISYSRKVSSTKLGQFLWLLFRWKGSIYRLLYKELLIYIIAYYSLASLYRFGLKEKQKRVFEHVSLYFDKYAHSIPLTFVLGFYVSLIIGRWWKIFQSFAWPDK
;
A
#
# COMPACT_ATOMS: atom_id res chain seq x y z
N MET A 1 4.93 14.44 -10.65
CA MET A 1 4.06 15.53 -11.15
C MET A 1 3.07 15.88 -10.05
N THR A 2 3.01 17.15 -9.64
CA THR A 2 2.12 17.63 -8.55
C THR A 2 0.65 17.50 -8.97
N ILE A 3 -0.20 17.06 -8.05
CA ILE A 3 -1.62 16.79 -8.33
C ILE A 3 -2.46 17.64 -7.40
N SER A 4 -2.96 18.76 -7.92
CA SER A 4 -3.85 19.63 -7.17
C SER A 4 -5.28 19.05 -7.17
N TYR A 5 -5.83 18.81 -5.97
CA TYR A 5 -7.23 18.43 -5.76
C TYR A 5 -7.95 19.33 -4.77
N SER A 6 -7.28 20.37 -4.24
CA SER A 6 -7.80 21.27 -3.19
C SER A 6 -9.15 21.90 -3.53
N ARG A 7 -9.35 22.32 -4.79
CA ARG A 7 -10.64 22.90 -5.26
C ARG A 7 -11.79 21.88 -5.25
N LYS A 8 -11.50 20.58 -5.33
CA LYS A 8 -12.51 19.51 -5.36
C LYS A 8 -12.84 18.97 -3.97
N VAL A 9 -12.08 19.33 -2.94
CA VAL A 9 -12.31 18.94 -1.53
C VAL A 9 -12.68 20.13 -0.65
N SER A 10 -12.97 21.29 -1.26
CA SER A 10 -13.34 22.50 -0.52
C SER A 10 -14.77 22.47 0.02
N SER A 11 -15.58 21.47 -0.32
CA SER A 11 -16.96 21.32 0.15
C SER A 11 -17.12 19.98 0.88
N THR A 12 -17.70 19.98 2.07
CA THR A 12 -17.88 18.79 2.92
C THR A 12 -19.08 17.95 2.51
N LYS A 13 -19.18 17.57 1.24
CA LYS A 13 -20.20 16.62 0.76
C LYS A 13 -19.73 15.18 1.03
N LEU A 14 -20.61 14.35 1.58
CA LEU A 14 -20.36 12.93 1.95
C LEU A 14 -19.70 12.09 0.83
N GLY A 15 -19.96 12.38 -0.45
CA GLY A 15 -19.41 11.61 -1.58
C GLY A 15 -18.08 12.09 -2.16
N GLN A 16 -17.54 13.23 -1.74
CA GLN A 16 -16.36 13.81 -2.41
C GLN A 16 -15.07 13.03 -2.15
N PHE A 17 -14.89 12.50 -0.94
CA PHE A 17 -13.71 11.67 -0.63
C PHE A 17 -13.75 10.33 -1.36
N LEU A 18 -14.94 9.70 -1.45
CA LEU A 18 -15.14 8.47 -2.22
C LEU A 18 -14.80 8.68 -3.71
N TRP A 19 -15.14 9.84 -4.27
CA TRP A 19 -14.81 10.17 -5.66
C TRP A 19 -13.29 10.25 -5.91
N LEU A 20 -12.49 10.64 -4.91
CA LEU A 20 -11.02 10.66 -5.03
C LEU A 20 -10.42 9.26 -5.19
N LEU A 21 -11.04 8.22 -4.62
CA LEU A 21 -10.59 6.84 -4.79
C LEU A 21 -10.69 6.41 -6.25
N PHE A 22 -11.74 6.81 -6.97
CA PHE A 22 -11.91 6.44 -8.38
C PHE A 22 -10.97 7.18 -9.36
N ARG A 23 -10.16 8.11 -8.89
CA ARG A 23 -9.22 8.85 -9.75
C ARG A 23 -8.03 7.95 -10.11
N TRP A 24 -7.58 7.96 -11.37
CA TRP A 24 -6.39 7.20 -11.80
C TRP A 24 -5.07 7.98 -11.71
N LYS A 25 -5.07 9.25 -12.14
CA LYS A 25 -3.82 10.05 -12.17
C LYS A 25 -3.35 10.35 -10.75
N GLY A 26 -2.23 9.69 -10.38
CA GLY A 26 -1.55 9.74 -9.08
C GLY A 26 -2.41 9.32 -7.89
N SER A 27 -3.30 8.36 -8.13
CA SER A 27 -3.84 7.56 -7.04
C SER A 27 -2.88 6.46 -6.62
N ILE A 28 -3.17 5.88 -5.46
CA ILE A 28 -2.43 4.76 -4.90
C ILE A 28 -2.44 3.54 -5.83
N TYR A 29 -3.53 3.34 -6.60
CA TYR A 29 -3.65 2.24 -7.56
C TYR A 29 -2.58 2.32 -8.64
N ARG A 30 -2.36 3.50 -9.23
CA ARG A 30 -1.31 3.69 -10.24
C ARG A 30 0.09 3.52 -9.64
N LEU A 31 0.27 3.76 -8.35
CA LEU A 31 1.55 3.57 -7.68
C LEU A 31 1.83 2.10 -7.36
N LEU A 32 0.82 1.33 -6.93
CA LEU A 32 0.98 -0.03 -6.40
C LEU A 32 0.60 -1.15 -7.39
N TYR A 33 0.09 -0.85 -8.59
CA TYR A 33 -0.48 -1.89 -9.45
C TYR A 33 0.52 -2.98 -9.84
N LYS A 34 1.82 -2.66 -9.96
CA LYS A 34 2.85 -3.65 -10.34
C LYS A 34 3.14 -4.60 -9.18
N GLU A 35 3.32 -4.03 -7.99
CA GLU A 35 3.59 -4.74 -6.74
C GLU A 35 2.39 -5.63 -6.37
N LEU A 36 1.17 -5.11 -6.52
CA LEU A 36 -0.06 -5.85 -6.30
C LEU A 36 -0.23 -6.99 -7.30
N LEU A 37 0.15 -6.78 -8.57
CA LEU A 37 0.11 -7.83 -9.59
C LEU A 37 1.10 -8.96 -9.24
N ILE A 38 2.33 -8.62 -8.85
CA ILE A 38 3.33 -9.60 -8.41
C ILE A 38 2.82 -10.39 -7.19
N TYR A 39 2.24 -9.70 -6.22
CA TYR A 39 1.65 -10.32 -5.03
C TYR A 39 0.53 -11.31 -5.39
N ILE A 40 -0.39 -10.90 -6.26
CA ILE A 40 -1.50 -11.73 -6.74
C ILE A 40 -0.98 -12.96 -7.46
N ILE A 41 -0.02 -12.82 -8.37
CA ILE A 41 0.59 -13.96 -9.09
C ILE A 41 1.23 -14.92 -8.10
N ALA A 42 2.04 -14.41 -7.17
CA ALA A 42 2.71 -15.24 -6.17
C ALA A 42 1.69 -16.02 -5.31
N TYR A 43 0.65 -15.32 -4.81
CA TYR A 43 -0.40 -15.93 -4.01
C TYR A 43 -1.15 -17.04 -4.77
N TYR A 44 -1.61 -16.76 -5.99
CA TYR A 44 -2.33 -17.75 -6.79
C TYR A 44 -1.41 -18.90 -7.25
N SER A 45 -0.11 -18.66 -7.45
CA SER A 45 0.84 -19.73 -7.75
C SER A 45 0.96 -20.73 -6.59
N LEU A 46 1.06 -20.24 -5.35
CA LEU A 46 1.08 -21.07 -4.15
C LEU A 46 -0.26 -21.78 -3.94
N ALA A 47 -1.38 -21.09 -4.14
CA ALA A 47 -2.71 -21.70 -4.04
C ALA A 47 -2.90 -22.82 -5.08
N SER A 48 -2.39 -22.64 -6.30
CA SER A 48 -2.45 -23.64 -7.36
C SER A 48 -1.54 -24.84 -7.06
N LEU A 49 -0.34 -24.60 -6.54
CA LEU A 49 0.57 -25.65 -6.07
C LEU A 49 -0.08 -26.48 -4.96
N TYR A 50 -0.75 -25.83 -4.00
CA TYR A 50 -1.50 -26.49 -2.93
C TYR A 50 -2.64 -27.37 -3.45
N ARG A 51 -3.44 -26.86 -4.40
CA ARG A 51 -4.61 -27.57 -4.92
C ARG A 51 -4.25 -28.73 -5.85
N PHE A 52 -3.34 -28.50 -6.78
CA PHE A 52 -3.09 -29.43 -7.90
C PHE A 52 -1.75 -30.18 -7.80
N GLY A 53 -0.75 -29.65 -7.09
CA GLY A 53 0.60 -30.20 -7.08
C GLY A 53 0.96 -31.04 -5.84
N LEU A 54 0.35 -30.75 -4.68
CA LEU A 54 0.76 -31.34 -3.40
C LEU A 54 -0.03 -32.63 -3.06
N LYS A 55 0.70 -33.67 -2.61
CA LYS A 55 0.11 -34.89 -2.07
C LYS A 55 -0.36 -34.69 -0.62
N GLU A 56 -1.23 -35.57 -0.13
CA GLU A 56 -1.88 -35.46 1.19
C GLU A 56 -0.91 -35.19 2.35
N LYS A 57 0.22 -35.91 2.40
CA LYS A 57 1.24 -35.71 3.45
C LYS A 57 1.89 -34.32 3.35
N GLN A 58 2.14 -33.83 2.14
CA GLN A 58 2.78 -32.55 1.91
C GLN A 58 1.83 -31.38 2.15
N LYS A 59 0.53 -31.57 1.91
CA LYS A 59 -0.51 -30.57 2.25
C LYS A 59 -0.53 -30.27 3.74
N ARG A 60 -0.49 -31.30 4.60
CA ARG A 60 -0.41 -31.10 6.07
C ARG A 60 0.82 -30.30 6.49
N VAL A 61 1.97 -30.57 5.87
CA VAL A 61 3.19 -29.78 6.13
C VAL A 61 3.02 -28.33 5.70
N PHE A 62 2.43 -28.09 4.52
CA PHE A 62 2.15 -26.75 4.02
C PHE A 62 1.19 -25.98 4.95
N GLU A 63 0.16 -26.64 5.49
CA GLU A 63 -0.76 -26.06 6.46
C GLU A 63 -0.04 -25.63 7.75
N HIS A 64 0.84 -26.49 8.29
CA HIS A 64 1.65 -26.14 9.45
C HIS A 64 2.56 -24.95 9.20
N VAL A 65 3.18 -24.88 8.01
CA VAL A 65 4.02 -23.74 7.61
C VAL A 65 3.19 -22.46 7.48
N SER A 66 1.99 -22.53 6.88
CA SER A 66 1.09 -21.39 6.75
C SER A 66 0.67 -20.84 8.12
N LEU A 67 0.29 -21.72 9.05
CA LEU A 67 -0.04 -21.36 10.43
C LEU A 67 1.15 -20.76 11.17
N TYR A 68 2.36 -21.27 10.92
CA TYR A 68 3.58 -20.70 11.48
C TYR A 68 3.75 -19.25 11.02
N PHE A 69 3.67 -18.96 9.72
CA PHE A 69 3.81 -17.60 9.22
C PHE A 69 2.72 -16.64 9.70
N ASP A 70 1.47 -17.10 9.82
CA ASP A 70 0.35 -16.28 10.32
C ASP A 70 0.59 -15.79 11.76
N LYS A 71 1.19 -16.66 12.60
CA LYS A 71 1.56 -16.31 13.99
C LYS A 71 2.58 -15.17 14.05
N TYR A 72 3.57 -15.15 13.14
CA TYR A 72 4.59 -14.10 13.12
C TYR A 72 4.16 -12.84 12.38
N ALA A 73 3.25 -12.94 11.41
CA ALA A 73 2.78 -11.80 10.62
C ALA A 73 2.19 -10.68 11.51
N HIS A 74 1.52 -11.05 12.60
CA HIS A 74 0.89 -10.12 13.53
C HIS A 74 1.84 -9.60 14.64
N SER A 75 3.04 -10.17 14.76
CA SER A 75 3.95 -9.88 15.87
C SER A 75 4.74 -8.58 15.69
N ILE A 76 4.85 -8.05 14.45
CA ILE A 76 5.61 -6.84 14.16
C ILE A 76 4.63 -5.66 14.04
N PRO A 77 4.77 -4.59 14.83
CA PRO A 77 3.91 -3.40 14.74
C PRO A 77 4.32 -2.54 13.53
N LEU A 78 4.17 -3.08 12.31
CA LEU A 78 4.54 -2.43 11.06
C LEU A 78 3.82 -1.09 10.88
N THR A 79 2.55 -1.01 11.26
CA THR A 79 1.74 0.21 11.19
C THR A 79 2.36 1.36 11.98
N PHE A 80 2.90 1.06 13.17
CA PHE A 80 3.54 2.06 14.02
C PHE A 80 4.80 2.61 13.34
N VAL A 81 5.71 1.72 12.94
CA VAL A 81 6.98 2.11 12.30
C VAL A 81 6.74 2.87 10.99
N LEU A 82 5.78 2.41 10.18
CA LEU A 82 5.41 3.08 8.94
C LEU A 82 4.86 4.49 9.22
N GLY A 83 4.07 4.67 10.27
CA GLY A 83 3.58 5.96 10.72
C GLY A 83 4.72 6.97 10.98
N PHE A 84 5.70 6.59 11.82
CA PHE A 84 6.86 7.47 12.08
C PHE A 84 7.65 7.78 10.81
N TYR A 85 7.89 6.76 9.99
CA TYR A 85 8.66 6.90 8.77
C TYR A 85 8.00 7.88 7.79
N VAL A 86 6.69 7.73 7.57
CA VAL A 86 5.91 8.61 6.69
C VAL A 86 5.86 10.04 7.24
N SER A 87 5.64 10.23 8.55
CA SER A 87 5.65 11.56 9.17
C SER A 87 6.98 12.29 8.98
N LEU A 88 8.11 11.59 9.13
CA LEU A 88 9.44 12.15 8.90
C LEU A 88 9.63 12.59 7.44
N ILE A 89 9.23 11.75 6.47
CA ILE A 89 9.34 12.05 5.04
C ILE A 89 8.52 13.28 4.67
N ILE A 90 7.26 13.35 5.12
CA ILE A 90 6.37 14.48 4.82
C ILE A 90 6.96 15.77 5.38
N GLY A 91 7.49 15.75 6.61
CA GLY A 91 8.15 16.90 7.21
C GLY A 91 9.35 17.40 6.41
N ARG A 92 10.20 16.48 5.92
CA ARG A 92 11.35 16.84 5.05
C ARG A 92 10.89 17.38 3.71
N TRP A 93 9.90 16.75 3.09
CA TRP A 93 9.36 17.17 1.80
C TRP A 93 8.83 18.60 1.85
N TRP A 94 8.11 18.95 2.93
CA TRP A 94 7.61 20.30 3.12
C TRP A 94 8.72 21.33 3.33
N LYS A 95 9.76 21.00 4.11
CA LYS A 95 10.94 21.86 4.27
C LYS A 95 11.63 22.15 2.94
N ILE A 96 11.77 21.14 2.07
CA ILE A 96 12.33 21.32 0.72
C ILE A 96 11.44 22.28 -0.09
N PHE A 97 10.12 22.09 -0.04
CA PHE A 97 9.18 22.97 -0.73
C PHE A 97 9.28 24.44 -0.26
N GLN A 98 9.46 24.68 1.04
CA GLN A 98 9.64 26.03 1.58
C GLN A 98 11.01 26.64 1.27
N SER A 99 12.04 25.83 1.02
CA SER A 99 13.39 26.29 0.71
C SER A 99 13.56 26.85 -0.70
N PHE A 100 12.57 26.66 -1.59
CA PHE A 100 12.60 27.29 -2.91
C PHE A 100 12.55 28.81 -2.76
N ALA A 101 13.57 29.48 -3.30
CA ALA A 101 13.62 30.94 -3.34
C ALA A 101 12.55 31.44 -4.32
N TRP A 102 11.62 32.24 -3.82
CA TRP A 102 10.61 32.91 -4.63
C TRP A 102 11.16 34.28 -5.04
N PRO A 103 11.12 34.63 -6.35
CA PRO A 103 11.58 35.93 -6.85
C PRO A 103 10.67 37.09 -6.45
N ASP A 104 9.55 36.82 -5.77
CA ASP A 104 8.59 37.81 -5.29
C ASP A 104 9.08 38.56 -4.03
N LYS A 105 10.32 38.31 -3.57
CA LYS A 105 10.99 39.00 -2.47
C LYS A 105 12.20 39.78 -2.95
#